data_AF-A0AAU3R1W8-F1
#
_entry.id   AF-A0AAU3R1W8-F1
#
_cell.length_a   1.000
_cell.length_b   1.000
_cell.length_c   1.000
_cell.angle_alpha   90.00
_cell.angle_beta   90.00
_cell.angle_gamma   90.00
#
_symmetry.space_group_name_H-M   'P 1'
#
loop_
_entity.id
_entity.type
_entity.pdbx_description
1 polymer ?
#
loop_
_entity_poly.entity_id
_entity_poly.type
_entity_poly.pdbx_seq_one_letter_code
_entity_poly.pdbx_strand_id
1 'polypeptide(L)'
;MGSNHLISDDETRKIAEGFLADSVWLGDVTWAENIVIGPNAAHHAGFDGQFPKDAQLTEGQKWSWTVHFTDPAGIEKSLSHEIVLAGLTRIVYGDHDSPDGWSHMGIRQWFTEPAGERKRLTLSAADHSRICQKALYDKIVYEPRTEGFPKSDWFEDQRGTSGGEPKSTP
;
A
#
# COMPACT_ATOMS: atom_id res chain seq x y z
N MET A 1 -30.50 -1.59 6.08
CA MET A 1 -29.90 -2.26 4.91
C MET A 1 -28.60 -1.54 4.60
N GLY A 2 -27.48 -2.01 5.17
CA GLY A 2 -26.17 -1.40 4.95
C GLY A 2 -25.59 -1.94 3.66
N SER A 3 -25.39 -1.08 2.67
CA SER A 3 -24.76 -1.44 1.40
C SER A 3 -23.35 -1.98 1.66
N ASN A 4 -23.05 -3.16 1.11
CA ASN A 4 -21.77 -3.86 1.19
C ASN A 4 -20.63 -3.04 0.54
N HIS A 5 -20.05 -2.08 1.26
CA HIS A 5 -18.73 -1.51 0.93
C HIS A 5 -17.61 -2.40 1.48
N LEU A 6 -17.77 -3.73 1.39
CA LEU A 6 -16.68 -4.65 1.68
C LEU A 6 -15.65 -4.48 0.56
N ILE A 7 -14.54 -3.83 0.87
CA ILE A 7 -13.36 -3.76 0.01
C ILE A 7 -12.66 -5.11 0.13
N SER A 8 -12.40 -5.77 -0.99
CA SER A 8 -11.75 -7.09 -0.98
C SER A 8 -10.24 -7.01 -0.81
N ASP A 9 -9.62 -8.12 -0.42
CA ASP A 9 -8.17 -8.28 -0.41
C ASP A 9 -7.56 -7.93 -1.77
N ASP A 10 -8.15 -8.41 -2.87
CA ASP A 10 -7.72 -8.09 -4.23
C ASP A 10 -7.76 -6.58 -4.55
N GLU A 11 -8.80 -5.86 -4.09
CA GLU A 11 -8.90 -4.41 -4.29
C GLU A 11 -7.76 -3.71 -3.55
N THR A 12 -7.51 -4.07 -2.29
CA THR A 12 -6.39 -3.50 -1.51
C THR A 12 -5.02 -3.92 -2.04
N ARG A 13 -4.90 -5.13 -2.60
CA ARG A 13 -3.64 -5.63 -3.18
C ARG A 13 -3.25 -4.79 -4.38
N LYS A 14 -4.20 -4.49 -5.27
CA LYS A 14 -3.98 -3.64 -6.44
C LYS A 14 -3.53 -2.22 -6.04
N ILE A 15 -4.08 -1.69 -4.95
CA ILE A 15 -3.64 -0.40 -4.40
C ILE A 15 -2.17 -0.49 -3.96
N ALA A 16 -1.78 -1.54 -3.23
CA ALA A 16 -0.39 -1.74 -2.82
C ALA A 16 0.54 -1.97 -4.01
N GLU A 17 0.15 -2.77 -5.00
CA GLU A 17 0.92 -3.01 -6.23
C GLU A 17 1.14 -1.70 -7.00
N GLY A 18 0.11 -0.86 -7.13
CA GLY A 18 0.22 0.44 -7.78
C GLY A 18 1.12 1.41 -7.02
N PHE A 19 1.08 1.39 -5.68
CA PHE A 19 2.00 2.16 -4.84
C PHE A 19 3.46 1.73 -5.04
N LEU A 20 3.73 0.42 -4.98
CA LEU A 20 5.07 -0.13 -5.16
C LEU A 20 5.62 0.13 -6.57
N ALA A 21 4.78 0.06 -7.60
CA ALA A 21 5.16 0.34 -8.98
C ALA A 21 5.63 1.79 -9.19
N ASP A 22 5.05 2.76 -8.49
CA ASP A 22 5.46 4.17 -8.58
C ASP A 22 6.64 4.50 -7.65
N SER A 23 6.87 3.68 -6.62
CA SER A 23 7.84 3.91 -5.53
C SER A 23 9.17 3.21 -5.76
N VAL A 24 9.84 3.56 -6.87
CA VAL A 24 11.14 2.98 -7.29
C VAL A 24 12.31 3.22 -6.31
N TRP A 25 12.10 4.05 -5.30
CA TRP A 25 13.07 4.40 -4.25
C TRP A 25 12.94 3.49 -3.01
N LEU A 26 11.95 2.61 -2.97
CA LEU A 26 11.87 1.58 -1.94
C LEU A 26 12.99 0.57 -2.12
N GLY A 27 13.47 0.03 -1.00
CA GLY A 27 14.41 -1.10 -0.99
C GLY A 27 13.75 -2.40 -1.46
N ASP A 28 14.39 -3.52 -1.12
CA ASP A 28 13.94 -4.85 -1.56
C ASP A 28 12.47 -5.11 -1.16
N VAL A 29 11.63 -5.39 -2.17
CA VAL A 29 10.21 -5.67 -2.00
C VAL A 29 10.00 -7.18 -1.99
N THR A 30 9.45 -7.70 -0.89
CA THR A 30 9.17 -9.13 -0.73
C THR A 30 7.70 -9.36 -0.41
N TRP A 31 7.01 -10.10 -1.27
CA TRP A 31 5.63 -10.52 -1.04
C TRP A 31 5.61 -11.81 -0.23
N ALA A 32 4.90 -11.80 0.90
CA ALA A 32 4.60 -13.01 1.62
C ALA A 32 3.62 -13.85 0.79
N GLU A 33 4.04 -15.07 0.44
CA GLU A 33 3.18 -16.00 -0.29
C GLU A 33 2.29 -16.79 0.69
N ASN A 34 1.15 -17.24 0.16
CA ASN A 34 0.28 -18.23 0.81
C ASN A 34 -0.21 -17.85 2.22
N ILE A 35 -0.57 -16.58 2.41
CA ILE A 35 -1.17 -16.09 3.66
C ILE A 35 -2.67 -16.41 3.67
N VAL A 36 -3.12 -17.12 4.70
CA VAL A 36 -4.54 -17.36 4.98
C VAL A 36 -4.88 -16.68 6.30
N ILE A 37 -5.97 -15.93 6.30
CA ILE A 37 -6.54 -15.33 7.50
C ILE A 37 -7.95 -15.86 7.75
N GLY A 38 -8.37 -15.83 9.01
CA GLY A 38 -9.67 -16.32 9.45
C GLY A 38 -9.55 -17.28 10.64
N PRO A 39 -10.68 -17.82 11.11
CA PRO A 39 -10.72 -18.69 12.28
C PRO A 39 -9.76 -19.88 12.13
N ASN A 40 -8.96 -20.12 13.17
CA ASN A 40 -8.00 -21.21 13.26
C ASN A 40 -6.96 -21.30 12.13
N ALA A 41 -6.79 -20.28 11.27
CA ALA A 41 -5.86 -20.35 10.14
C ALA A 41 -4.43 -20.72 10.58
N ALA A 42 -3.93 -20.16 11.67
CA ALA A 42 -2.62 -20.51 12.22
C ALA A 42 -2.47 -22.00 12.59
N HIS A 43 -3.56 -22.68 12.97
CA HIS A 43 -3.55 -24.12 13.30
C HIS A 43 -3.61 -25.02 12.07
N HIS A 44 -3.94 -24.47 10.90
CA HIS A 44 -4.02 -25.20 9.64
C HIS A 44 -2.82 -24.92 8.71
N ALA A 45 -1.94 -24.00 9.10
CA ALA A 45 -0.68 -23.77 8.42
C ALA A 45 0.26 -24.97 8.56
N GLY A 46 1.15 -25.15 7.58
CA GLY A 46 2.24 -26.12 7.64
C GLY A 46 3.24 -25.82 8.77
N PHE A 47 4.22 -26.70 8.94
CA PHE A 47 5.25 -26.54 9.99
C PHE A 47 6.09 -25.27 9.81
N ASP A 48 6.19 -24.75 8.58
CA ASP A 48 6.83 -23.50 8.21
C ASP A 48 5.91 -22.27 8.35
N GLY A 49 4.68 -22.47 8.83
CA GLY A 49 3.68 -21.40 8.95
C GLY A 49 3.03 -21.00 7.63
N GLN A 50 3.27 -21.73 6.54
CA GLN A 50 2.69 -21.43 5.22
C GLN A 50 1.58 -22.42 4.84
N PHE A 51 0.64 -21.96 4.02
CA PHE A 51 -0.35 -22.83 3.40
C PHE A 51 0.15 -23.34 2.03
N PRO A 52 -0.17 -24.59 1.65
CA PRO A 52 -0.05 -25.01 0.26
C PRO A 52 -0.88 -24.12 -0.67
N LYS A 53 -0.38 -23.79 -1.87
CA LYS A 53 -1.05 -22.93 -2.86
C LYS A 53 -2.46 -23.40 -3.24
N ASP A 54 -2.69 -24.71 -3.13
CA ASP A 54 -3.93 -25.42 -3.47
C ASP A 54 -4.72 -25.87 -2.23
N ALA A 55 -4.38 -25.36 -1.04
CA ALA A 55 -5.08 -25.71 0.19
C ALA A 55 -6.57 -25.35 0.10
N GLN A 56 -7.43 -26.31 0.47
CA GLN A 56 -8.85 -26.04 0.67
C GLN A 56 -9.03 -25.29 1.99
N LEU A 57 -9.49 -24.05 1.88
CA LEU A 57 -9.78 -23.20 3.03
C LEU A 57 -11.04 -23.68 3.74
N THR A 58 -11.04 -23.60 5.07
CA THR A 58 -12.24 -23.89 5.87
C THR A 58 -13.23 -22.73 5.83
N GLU A 59 -14.46 -22.97 6.30
CA GLU A 59 -15.50 -21.93 6.34
C GLU A 59 -15.03 -20.70 7.13
N GLY A 60 -15.08 -19.52 6.50
CA GLY A 60 -14.65 -18.25 7.08
C GLY A 60 -13.16 -17.94 6.93
N GLN A 61 -12.35 -18.84 6.37
CA GLN A 61 -10.98 -18.54 5.96
C GLN A 61 -10.94 -17.92 4.56
N LYS A 62 -9.97 -17.03 4.34
CA LYS A 62 -9.70 -16.45 3.03
C LYS A 62 -8.21 -16.26 2.81
N TRP A 63 -7.80 -16.32 1.54
CA TRP A 63 -6.48 -15.88 1.11
C TRP A 63 -6.32 -14.38 1.33
N SER A 64 -5.12 -13.98 1.75
CA SER A 64 -4.73 -12.60 1.95
C SER A 64 -3.29 -12.39 1.47
N TRP A 65 -2.74 -11.21 1.74
CA TRP A 65 -1.41 -10.82 1.30
C TRP A 65 -0.76 -9.88 2.32
N THR A 66 0.56 -9.95 2.37
CA THR A 66 1.42 -8.99 3.04
C THR A 66 2.62 -8.74 2.14
N VAL A 67 3.08 -7.50 2.08
CA VAL A 67 4.32 -7.12 1.39
C VAL A 67 5.22 -6.37 2.34
N HIS A 68 6.49 -6.75 2.36
CA HIS A 68 7.56 -6.14 3.14
C HIS A 68 8.47 -5.34 2.23
N PHE A 69 8.93 -4.19 2.70
CA PHE A 69 9.89 -3.35 1.99
C PHE A 69 10.59 -2.40 2.95
N THR A 70 11.68 -1.79 2.51
CA THR A 70 12.44 -0.80 3.29
C THR A 70 12.18 0.60 2.72
N ASP A 71 11.90 1.56 3.58
CA ASP A 71 11.76 2.97 3.18
C ASP A 71 13.12 3.70 3.06
N PRO A 72 13.19 4.93 2.51
CA PRO A 72 14.43 5.67 2.32
C PRO A 72 15.21 5.96 3.60
N ALA A 73 14.55 5.93 4.76
CA ALA A 73 15.20 6.07 6.05
C ALA A 73 15.82 4.74 6.54
N GLY A 74 15.74 3.68 5.74
CA GLY A 74 16.22 2.35 6.10
C GLY A 74 15.28 1.60 7.04
N ILE A 75 14.04 2.06 7.21
CA ILE A 75 13.08 1.46 8.14
C ILE A 75 12.27 0.39 7.41
N GLU A 76 12.23 -0.82 7.98
CA GLU A 76 11.36 -1.89 7.47
C GLU A 76 9.89 -1.52 7.67
N LYS A 77 9.10 -1.70 6.62
CA LYS A 77 7.67 -1.43 6.56
C LYS A 77 6.95 -2.65 5.98
N SER A 78 5.69 -2.77 6.33
CA SER A 78 4.79 -3.74 5.73
C SER A 78 3.45 -3.12 5.36
N LEU A 79 2.88 -3.61 4.26
CA LEU A 79 1.49 -3.37 3.90
C LEU A 79 0.77 -4.73 3.90
N SER A 80 -0.45 -4.74 4.43
CA SER A 80 -1.41 -5.83 4.33
C SER A 80 -2.76 -5.27 3.90
N HIS A 81 -3.72 -6.16 3.65
CA HIS A 81 -5.11 -5.78 3.41
C HIS A 81 -5.64 -4.80 4.47
N GLU A 82 -5.45 -5.11 5.75
CA GLU A 82 -5.95 -4.31 6.88
C GLU A 82 -5.28 -2.94 6.95
N ILE A 83 -3.96 -2.89 6.71
CA ILE A 83 -3.20 -1.63 6.74
C ILE A 83 -3.68 -0.70 5.61
N VAL A 84 -3.80 -1.21 4.38
CA VAL A 84 -4.30 -0.42 3.24
C VAL A 84 -5.74 0.01 3.47
N LEU A 85 -6.59 -0.89 3.98
CA LEU A 85 -7.97 -0.56 4.32
C LEU A 85 -8.07 0.53 5.39
N ALA A 86 -7.18 0.51 6.38
CA ALA A 86 -7.09 1.56 7.40
C ALA A 86 -6.70 2.91 6.77
N GLY A 87 -5.70 2.95 5.88
CA GLY A 87 -5.33 4.17 5.15
C GLY A 87 -6.48 4.73 4.30
N LEU A 88 -7.16 3.85 3.58
CA LEU A 88 -8.35 4.18 2.79
C LEU A 88 -9.48 4.74 3.67
N THR A 89 -9.73 4.11 4.82
CA THR A 89 -10.74 4.55 5.80
C THR A 89 -10.40 5.94 6.36
N ARG A 90 -9.13 6.21 6.68
CA ARG A 90 -8.67 7.53 7.11
C ARG A 90 -8.90 8.61 6.05
N ILE A 91 -8.70 8.28 4.77
CA ILE A 91 -8.99 9.21 3.66
C ILE A 91 -10.50 9.38 3.47
N VAL A 92 -11.31 8.33 3.60
CA VAL A 92 -12.74 8.42 3.32
C VAL A 92 -13.51 9.15 4.43
N TYR A 93 -13.15 8.85 5.68
CA TYR A 93 -13.88 9.32 6.87
C TYR A 93 -13.11 10.33 7.71
N GLY A 94 -11.89 10.69 7.33
CA GLY A 94 -11.10 11.73 8.00
C GLY A 94 -11.63 13.14 7.75
N ASP A 95 -11.06 14.09 8.48
CA ASP A 95 -11.30 15.52 8.32
C ASP A 95 -10.41 16.06 7.18
N HIS A 96 -11.02 16.80 6.23
CA HIS A 96 -10.38 17.27 5.00
C HIS A 96 -10.62 18.75 4.74
N ASP A 97 -10.83 19.54 5.80
CA ASP A 97 -11.00 20.99 5.71
C ASP A 97 -9.72 21.74 5.21
N SER A 98 -8.67 21.01 4.82
CA SER A 98 -7.49 21.53 4.14
C SER A 98 -7.66 21.57 2.60
N PRO A 99 -6.84 22.38 1.89
CA PRO A 99 -6.82 22.41 0.42
C PRO A 99 -6.60 21.03 -0.23
N ASP A 100 -6.01 20.08 0.51
CA ASP A 100 -5.75 18.71 0.04
C ASP A 100 -7.03 17.87 -0.09
N GLY A 101 -8.16 18.29 0.47
CA GLY A 101 -9.43 17.57 0.41
C GLY A 101 -9.91 17.30 -1.02
N TRP A 102 -9.56 18.18 -1.98
CA TRP A 102 -9.84 17.97 -3.40
C TRP A 102 -9.07 16.79 -3.98
N SER A 103 -7.84 16.55 -3.53
CA SER A 103 -6.99 15.45 -4.00
C SER A 103 -7.52 14.07 -3.55
N HIS A 104 -8.41 14.03 -2.56
CA HIS A 104 -9.03 12.81 -2.05
C HIS A 104 -10.42 12.53 -2.65
N MET A 105 -10.99 13.45 -3.42
CA MET A 105 -12.35 13.28 -3.96
C MET A 105 -12.50 12.05 -4.86
N GLY A 106 -11.50 11.75 -5.69
CA GLY A 106 -11.50 10.55 -6.53
C GLY A 106 -11.53 9.25 -5.71
N ILE A 107 -10.73 9.18 -4.65
CA ILE A 107 -10.69 8.04 -3.72
C ILE A 107 -12.03 7.88 -2.99
N ARG A 108 -12.63 9.00 -2.54
CA ARG A 108 -13.91 8.99 -1.83
C ARG A 108 -15.05 8.53 -2.72
N GLN A 109 -15.13 9.07 -3.94
CA GLN A 109 -16.11 8.66 -4.93
C GLN A 109 -15.95 7.16 -5.20
N TRP A 110 -14.73 6.71 -5.53
CA TRP A 110 -14.44 5.31 -5.75
C TRP A 110 -14.90 4.43 -4.58
N PHE A 111 -14.59 4.78 -3.32
CA PHE A 111 -14.99 3.99 -2.15
C PHE A 111 -16.51 3.82 -2.00
N THR A 112 -17.26 4.88 -2.30
CA THR A 112 -18.72 4.90 -2.17
C THR A 112 -19.45 4.13 -3.28
N GLU A 113 -18.77 3.72 -4.34
CA GLU A 113 -19.41 2.94 -5.39
C GLU A 113 -19.67 1.48 -4.96
N PRO A 114 -20.71 0.82 -5.51
CA PRO A 114 -20.91 -0.61 -5.34
C PRO A 114 -19.71 -1.43 -5.86
N ALA A 115 -19.45 -2.60 -5.29
CA ALA A 115 -18.29 -3.42 -5.64
C ALA A 115 -18.17 -3.75 -7.14
N GLY A 116 -19.29 -3.89 -7.86
CA GLY A 116 -19.29 -4.13 -9.30
C GLY A 116 -18.77 -2.93 -10.10
N GLU A 117 -19.11 -1.71 -9.69
CA GLU A 117 -18.67 -0.48 -10.35
C GLU A 117 -17.26 -0.07 -9.91
N ARG A 118 -16.90 -0.23 -8.63
CA ARG A 118 -15.52 0.00 -8.16
C ARG A 118 -14.48 -0.76 -8.94
N LYS A 119 -14.75 -2.02 -9.27
CA LYS A 119 -13.84 -2.87 -10.05
C LYS A 119 -13.61 -2.38 -11.48
N ARG A 120 -14.49 -1.53 -12.00
CA ARG A 120 -14.36 -0.90 -13.33
C ARG A 120 -13.68 0.47 -13.26
N LEU A 121 -13.70 1.11 -12.10
CA LEU A 121 -13.03 2.37 -11.86
C LEU A 121 -11.57 2.12 -11.47
N THR A 122 -10.67 2.88 -12.09
CA THR A 122 -9.24 2.78 -11.83
C THR A 122 -8.81 3.95 -10.96
N LEU A 123 -8.27 3.65 -9.78
CA LEU A 123 -7.54 4.64 -8.98
C LEU A 123 -6.22 4.98 -9.67
N SER A 124 -5.85 6.25 -9.65
CA SER A 124 -4.58 6.69 -10.25
C SER A 124 -3.38 6.21 -9.42
N ALA A 125 -2.17 6.25 -10.01
CA ALA A 125 -0.94 6.00 -9.25
C ALA A 125 -0.80 6.97 -8.05
N ALA A 126 -1.23 8.22 -8.24
CA ALA A 126 -1.28 9.20 -7.17
C ALA A 126 -2.20 8.77 -6.02
N ASP A 127 -3.38 8.24 -6.35
CA ASP A 127 -4.35 7.76 -5.35
C ASP A 127 -3.82 6.56 -4.58
N HIS A 128 -3.21 5.59 -5.28
CA HIS A 128 -2.56 4.45 -4.65
C HIS A 128 -1.51 4.89 -3.63
N SER A 129 -0.66 5.83 -4.04
CA SER A 129 0.38 6.40 -3.18
C SER A 129 -0.21 7.15 -1.98
N ARG A 130 -1.26 7.98 -2.15
CA ARG A 130 -1.91 8.66 -1.03
C ARG A 130 -2.47 7.67 0.00
N ILE A 131 -3.16 6.63 -0.46
CA ILE A 131 -3.74 5.60 0.40
C ILE A 131 -2.65 4.90 1.22
N CYS A 132 -1.60 4.41 0.56
CA CYS A 132 -0.50 3.71 1.22
C CYS A 132 0.30 4.63 2.15
N GLN A 133 0.56 5.88 1.77
CA GLN A 133 1.25 6.84 2.64
C GLN A 133 0.44 7.17 3.88
N LYS A 134 -0.88 7.39 3.75
CA LYS A 134 -1.76 7.57 4.92
C LYS A 134 -1.86 6.33 5.79
N ALA A 135 -1.77 5.14 5.21
CA ALA A 135 -1.69 3.91 5.99
C ALA A 135 -0.41 3.82 6.82
N LEU A 136 0.75 4.06 6.19
CA LEU A 136 2.08 3.83 6.76
C LEU A 136 2.57 4.95 7.68
N TYR A 137 2.27 6.19 7.34
CA TYR A 137 2.87 7.38 7.95
C TYR A 137 1.85 8.33 8.56
N ASP A 138 0.56 8.07 8.37
CA ASP A 138 -0.56 8.96 8.76
C ASP A 138 -0.53 10.35 8.08
N LYS A 139 0.44 10.58 7.19
CA LYS A 139 0.63 11.81 6.41
C LYS A 139 1.16 11.49 5.02
N ILE A 140 1.05 12.46 4.11
CA ILE A 140 1.74 12.41 2.83
C ILE A 140 3.17 12.89 3.10
N VAL A 141 4.13 11.98 2.98
CA VAL A 141 5.55 12.23 3.24
C VAL A 141 6.27 12.69 1.97
N TYR A 142 5.79 12.27 0.80
CA TYR A 142 6.29 12.68 -0.51
C TYR A 142 5.13 12.87 -1.47
N GLU A 143 5.28 13.86 -2.35
CA GLU A 143 4.23 14.20 -3.31
C GLU A 143 4.02 13.04 -4.29
N PRO A 144 2.82 12.46 -4.35
CA PRO A 144 2.50 11.42 -5.32
C PRO A 144 2.66 11.94 -6.75
N ARG A 145 3.16 11.10 -7.66
CA ARG A 145 3.27 11.51 -9.06
C ARG A 145 1.90 11.78 -9.64
N THR A 146 1.73 12.97 -10.18
CA THR A 146 0.59 13.34 -11.02
C THR A 146 1.02 13.35 -12.48
N GLU A 147 0.15 12.88 -13.38
CA GLU A 147 0.43 12.90 -14.82
C GLU A 147 0.80 14.34 -15.26
N GLY A 148 1.99 14.51 -15.84
CA GLY A 148 2.50 15.80 -16.30
C GLY A 148 3.66 16.38 -15.47
N PHE A 149 4.01 15.82 -14.32
CA PHE A 149 5.19 16.24 -13.56
C PHE A 149 6.37 15.28 -13.77
N PRO A 150 7.59 15.80 -14.07
CA PRO A 150 8.77 14.96 -14.25
C PRO A 150 9.13 14.20 -12.97
N LYS A 151 9.81 13.06 -13.11
CA LYS A 151 10.35 12.26 -12.00
C LYS A 151 11.39 13.08 -11.24
N SER A 152 10.98 13.86 -10.24
CA SER A 152 11.92 14.46 -9.29
C SER A 152 12.42 13.36 -8.34
N ASP A 153 13.74 13.21 -8.26
CA ASP A 153 14.38 12.26 -7.37
C ASP A 153 14.51 12.89 -5.97
N TRP A 154 13.39 12.94 -5.25
CA TRP A 154 13.24 13.60 -3.95
C TRP A 154 14.17 13.08 -2.84
N PHE A 155 14.87 11.96 -3.07
CA PHE A 155 15.71 11.28 -2.08
C PHE A 155 17.20 11.27 -2.44
N GLU A 156 17.65 12.05 -3.45
CA GLU A 156 19.09 12.20 -3.72
C GLU A 156 19.86 12.62 -2.47
N ASP A 157 19.36 13.60 -1.70
CA ASP A 157 20.02 14.12 -0.50
C ASP A 157 20.02 13.14 0.70
N GLN A 158 19.16 12.11 0.66
CA GLN A 158 19.06 11.11 1.73
C GLN A 158 19.83 9.82 1.42
N ARG A 159 20.26 9.62 0.18
CA ARG A 159 21.21 8.56 -0.19
C ARG A 159 22.59 8.99 0.27
N GLY A 160 22.97 8.54 1.47
CA GLY A 160 24.22 8.93 2.13
C GLY A 160 25.43 8.96 1.18
N THR A 161 26.17 10.07 1.22
CA THR A 161 27.45 10.25 0.53
C THR A 161 28.55 9.40 1.19
N SER A 162 28.43 8.08 1.16
CA SER A 162 29.55 7.19 1.48
C SER A 162 30.37 6.94 0.21
N GLY A 163 31.30 7.86 -0.08
CA GLY A 163 32.24 7.68 -1.19
C GLY A 163 33.00 8.94 -1.64
N GLY A 164 33.31 9.87 -0.74
CA GLY A 164 34.23 10.97 -1.03
C GLY A 164 35.65 10.58 -0.64
N GLU A 165 36.45 10.09 -1.59
CA GLU A 165 37.91 10.06 -1.42
C GLU A 165 38.41 11.48 -1.10
N PRO A 166 39.26 11.67 -0.08
CA PRO A 166 39.87 12.97 0.16
C PRO A 166 40.83 13.28 -0.99
N LYS A 167 40.54 14.36 -1.73
CA LYS A 167 41.52 14.97 -2.65
C LYS A 167 42.76 15.37 -1.86
N SER A 168 43.86 14.66 -2.07
CA SER A 168 45.19 15.13 -1.73
C SER A 168 45.50 16.38 -2.55
N THR A 169 45.65 17.52 -1.88
CA THR A 169 46.09 18.78 -2.48
C THR A 169 47.61 18.74 -2.63
N PRO A 170 48.19 19.25 -3.74
CA PRO A 170 49.64 19.41 -3.91
C PRO A 170 50.24 20.47 -2.97
#